data_AF-Q022T3-F1
#
_entry.id   AF-Q022T3-F1
#
_cell.length_a   1.000
_cell.length_b   1.000
_cell.length_c   1.000
_cell.angle_alpha   90.00
_cell.angle_beta   90.00
_cell.angle_gamma   90.00
#
_symmetry.space_group_name_H-M   'P 1'
#
loop_
_entity.id
_entity.type
_entity.pdbx_description
1 polymer ?
#
loop_
_entity_poly.entity_id
_entity_poly.type
_entity_poly.pdbx_seq_one_letter_code
_entity_poly.pdbx_strand_id
1 'polypeptide(L)'
;METTLPKPAALVAARNIPNATIAYWIVTALFCLQMSFTAYAQLRLPQVAEAFTHFGFPAYFRLELSWAKFLGVLLLLAPVPPRLKEWAYAGFAINLGSAIIAHLAVGDGPEAWGWAAGTGVLWALSYFLWRRCLPSARLN
;
A
#
# COMPACT_ATOMS: atom_id res chain seq x y z
N MET A 1 -40.05 -34.95 -29.38
CA MET A 1 -39.25 -34.63 -28.18
C MET A 1 -38.11 -33.74 -28.63
N GLU A 2 -38.33 -32.43 -28.68
CA GLU A 2 -37.26 -31.48 -28.98
C GLU A 2 -36.47 -31.22 -27.70
N THR A 3 -35.23 -31.66 -27.69
CA THR A 3 -34.29 -31.43 -26.59
C THR A 3 -33.75 -30.01 -26.74
N THR A 4 -34.34 -29.04 -26.04
CA THR A 4 -33.80 -27.68 -25.98
C THR A 4 -32.59 -27.66 -25.07
N LEU A 5 -31.43 -28.03 -25.62
CA LEU A 5 -30.15 -27.81 -24.95
C LEU A 5 -29.97 -26.30 -24.73
N PRO A 6 -29.72 -25.84 -23.48
CA PRO A 6 -29.45 -24.43 -23.24
C PRO A 6 -28.13 -24.02 -23.92
N LYS A 7 -28.19 -22.92 -24.68
CA LYS A 7 -27.04 -22.31 -25.37
C LYS A 7 -25.88 -22.08 -24.37
N PRO A 8 -24.65 -22.57 -24.64
CA PRO A 8 -23.48 -22.38 -23.78
C PRO A 8 -22.93 -20.94 -23.74
N ALA A 9 -23.60 -19.98 -24.39
CA ALA A 9 -23.18 -18.58 -24.43
C ALA A 9 -23.32 -17.83 -23.09
N ALA A 10 -24.00 -18.42 -22.10
CA ALA A 10 -24.18 -17.80 -20.78
C ALA A 10 -22.98 -17.98 -19.82
N LEU A 11 -21.97 -18.78 -20.18
CA LEU A 11 -20.92 -19.21 -19.23
C LEU A 11 -19.64 -18.36 -19.24
N VAL A 12 -19.45 -17.44 -20.19
CA VAL A 12 -18.27 -16.56 -20.20
C VAL A 12 -18.66 -15.16 -20.68
N ALA A 13 -19.44 -14.44 -19.87
CA ALA A 13 -19.46 -13.00 -19.98
C ALA A 13 -18.06 -12.49 -19.61
N ALA A 14 -17.26 -12.10 -20.60
CA ALA A 14 -15.95 -11.50 -20.39
C ALA A 14 -16.09 -10.38 -19.35
N ARG A 15 -15.47 -10.55 -18.19
CA ARG A 15 -15.55 -9.57 -17.10
C ARG A 15 -14.89 -8.30 -17.60
N ASN A 16 -15.68 -7.30 -17.98
CA ASN A 16 -15.17 -6.02 -18.44
C ASN A 16 -14.53 -5.32 -17.24
N ILE A 17 -13.22 -5.48 -17.05
CA ILE A 17 -12.50 -4.84 -15.94
C ILE A 17 -12.38 -3.37 -16.32
N PRO A 18 -13.00 -2.44 -15.57
CA PRO A 18 -12.88 -1.04 -15.90
C PRO A 18 -11.39 -0.63 -15.76
N ASN A 19 -10.91 0.22 -16.66
CA ASN A 19 -9.51 0.67 -16.69
C ASN A 19 -9.01 1.17 -15.32
N ALA A 20 -9.91 1.78 -14.53
CA ALA A 20 -9.65 2.24 -13.17
C ALA A 20 -9.26 1.11 -12.19
N THR A 21 -9.83 -0.10 -12.33
CA THR A 21 -9.49 -1.27 -11.50
C THR A 21 -8.12 -1.82 -11.86
N ILE A 22 -7.76 -1.84 -13.14
CA ILE A 22 -6.41 -2.24 -13.57
C ILE A 22 -5.38 -1.24 -13.04
N ALA A 23 -5.63 0.06 -13.23
CA ALA A 23 -4.76 1.12 -12.71
C ALA A 23 -4.61 1.03 -11.18
N TYR A 24 -5.71 0.81 -10.44
CA TYR A 24 -5.68 0.59 -8.99
C TYR A 24 -4.72 -0.54 -8.61
N TRP A 25 -4.85 -1.71 -9.22
CA TRP A 25 -4.01 -2.85 -8.86
C TRP A 25 -2.54 -2.67 -9.23
N ILE A 26 -2.24 -2.03 -10.37
CA ILE A 26 -0.87 -1.70 -10.76
C ILE A 26 -0.24 -0.75 -9.73
N VAL A 27 -0.91 0.36 -9.42
CA VAL A 27 -0.42 1.38 -8.47
C VAL A 27 -0.27 0.77 -7.07
N THR A 28 -1.24 -0.02 -6.64
CA THR A 28 -1.22 -0.68 -5.32
C THR A 28 -0.13 -1.74 -5.23
N ALA A 29 0.10 -2.52 -6.29
CA ALA A 29 1.19 -3.49 -6.33
C ALA A 29 2.55 -2.81 -6.26
N LEU A 30 2.74 -1.71 -7.02
CA LEU A 30 3.98 -0.93 -6.97
C LEU A 30 4.22 -0.32 -5.57
N PHE A 31 3.17 0.23 -4.96
CA PHE A 31 3.22 0.77 -3.60
C PHE A 31 3.59 -0.32 -2.59
N CYS A 32 2.93 -1.48 -2.66
CA CYS A 32 3.20 -2.60 -1.77
C CYS A 32 4.60 -3.18 -1.96
N LEU A 33 5.10 -3.25 -3.18
CA LEU A 33 6.46 -3.67 -3.50
C LEU A 33 7.47 -2.72 -2.86
N GLN A 34 7.28 -1.40 -3.03
CA GLN A 34 8.14 -0.40 -2.44
C GLN A 34 8.11 -0.47 -0.90
N MET A 35 6.94 -0.53 -0.28
CA MET A 35 6.82 -0.64 1.17
C MET A 35 7.47 -1.92 1.71
N SER A 36 7.28 -3.06 1.03
CA SER A 36 7.93 -4.33 1.39
C SER A 36 9.45 -4.25 1.29
N PHE A 37 9.97 -3.60 0.24
CA PHE A 37 11.40 -3.36 0.10
C PHE A 37 11.94 -2.48 1.23
N THR A 38 11.24 -1.40 1.59
CA THR A 38 11.67 -0.54 2.72
C THR A 38 11.68 -1.30 4.04
N ALA A 39 10.69 -2.15 4.30
CA ALA A 39 10.63 -2.97 5.51
C ALA A 39 11.76 -4.01 5.53
N TYR A 40 12.02 -4.68 4.40
CA TYR A 40 13.16 -5.57 4.24
C TYR A 40 14.49 -4.83 4.50
N ALA A 41 14.68 -3.67 3.88
CA ALA A 41 15.88 -2.87 4.01
C ALA A 41 16.11 -2.44 5.46
N GLN A 42 15.05 -2.04 6.16
CA GLN A 42 15.08 -1.71 7.58
C GLN A 42 15.50 -2.88 8.46
N LEU A 43 15.19 -4.12 8.07
CA LEU A 43 15.59 -5.31 8.83
C LEU A 43 16.98 -5.83 8.48
N ARG A 44 17.47 -5.62 7.25
CA ARG A 44 18.62 -6.34 6.70
C ARG A 44 19.81 -5.47 6.32
N LEU A 45 19.61 -4.19 6.02
CA LEU A 45 20.66 -3.32 5.53
C LEU A 45 21.21 -2.44 6.66
N PRO A 46 22.50 -2.57 7.03
CA PRO A 46 23.10 -1.78 8.11
C PRO A 46 22.95 -0.28 7.91
N GLN A 47 23.13 0.22 6.67
CA GLN A 47 23.00 1.65 6.37
C GLN A 47 21.59 2.20 6.66
N VAL A 48 20.55 1.36 6.52
CA VAL A 48 19.18 1.77 6.86
C VAL A 48 18.95 1.68 8.36
N ALA A 49 19.58 0.73 9.06
CA ALA A 49 19.54 0.69 10.51
C ALA A 49 20.23 1.91 11.14
N GLU A 50 21.34 2.36 10.57
CA GLU A 50 22.06 3.58 10.98
C GLU A 50 21.20 4.84 10.81
N ALA A 51 20.38 4.93 9.76
CA ALA A 51 19.44 6.05 9.60
C ALA A 51 18.46 6.17 10.79
N PHE A 52 18.00 5.05 11.37
CA PHE A 52 17.16 5.10 12.57
C PHE A 52 17.92 5.60 13.80
N THR A 53 19.21 5.27 13.91
CA THR A 53 20.05 5.81 14.99
C THR A 53 20.32 7.30 14.81
N HIS A 54 20.47 7.78 13.56
CA HIS A 54 20.56 9.20 13.23
C HIS A 54 19.31 9.98 13.66
N PHE A 55 18.13 9.39 13.50
CA PHE A 55 16.87 9.97 14.01
C PHE A 55 16.72 9.88 15.54
N GLY A 56 17.64 9.21 16.25
CA GLY A 56 17.52 8.96 17.69
C GLY A 56 16.49 7.88 18.05
N PHE A 57 16.03 7.06 17.09
CA PHE A 57 15.10 5.98 17.36
C PHE A 57 15.80 4.71 17.84
N PRO A 58 15.23 4.01 18.84
CA PRO A 58 15.78 2.76 19.33
C PRO A 58 15.57 1.62 18.32
N ALA A 59 16.43 0.59 18.40
CA ALA A 59 16.40 -0.53 17.47
C ALA A 59 15.06 -1.30 17.46
N TYR A 60 14.36 -1.40 18.61
CA TYR A 60 13.07 -2.08 18.67
C TYR A 60 12.00 -1.37 17.83
N PHE A 61 12.02 -0.03 17.76
CA PHE A 61 11.07 0.75 16.97
C PHE A 61 11.23 0.45 15.48
N ARG A 62 12.46 0.34 15.00
CA ARG A 62 12.76 -0.09 13.62
C ARG A 62 12.17 -1.47 13.31
N LEU A 63 12.30 -2.41 14.23
CA LEU A 63 11.76 -3.77 14.07
C LEU A 63 10.21 -3.75 14.05
N GLU A 64 9.60 -3.07 15.01
CA GLU A 64 8.15 -2.90 15.11
C GLU A 64 7.57 -2.27 13.83
N LEU A 65 8.16 -1.15 13.39
CA LEU A 65 7.73 -0.44 12.19
C LEU A 65 7.85 -1.31 10.93
N SER A 66 8.91 -2.12 10.82
CA SER A 66 9.11 -3.02 9.69
C SER A 66 8.01 -4.10 9.62
N TRP A 67 7.67 -4.70 10.76
CA TRP A 67 6.59 -5.69 10.83
C TRP A 67 5.21 -5.06 10.59
N ALA A 68 4.97 -3.86 11.12
CA ALA A 68 3.75 -3.11 10.85
C ALA A 68 3.57 -2.82 9.35
N LYS A 69 4.65 -2.52 8.62
CA LYS A 69 4.60 -2.35 7.15
C LYS A 69 4.21 -3.64 6.43
N PHE A 70 4.77 -4.78 6.82
CA PHE A 70 4.38 -6.06 6.21
C PHE A 70 2.91 -6.38 6.48
N LEU A 71 2.42 -6.16 7.70
CA LEU A 71 1.00 -6.31 8.02
C LEU A 71 0.11 -5.40 7.18
N GLY A 72 0.49 -4.12 7.04
CA GLY A 72 -0.22 -3.17 6.19
C GLY A 72 -0.25 -3.62 4.73
N VAL A 73 0.87 -4.10 4.18
CA VAL A 73 0.95 -4.63 2.80
C VAL A 73 0.02 -5.83 2.63
N LEU A 74 0.03 -6.77 3.58
CA LEU A 74 -0.86 -7.93 3.56
C LEU A 74 -2.33 -7.51 3.55
N LEU A 75 -2.71 -6.54 4.38
CA LEU A 75 -4.09 -6.01 4.41
C LEU A 75 -4.50 -5.32 3.10
N LEU A 76 -3.61 -4.60 2.44
CA LEU A 76 -3.93 -3.94 1.17
C LEU A 76 -4.14 -4.95 0.03
N LEU A 77 -3.31 -5.99 -0.04
CA LEU A 77 -3.35 -6.99 -1.11
C LEU A 77 -4.45 -8.05 -0.88
N ALA A 78 -4.75 -8.38 0.38
CA ALA A 78 -5.74 -9.40 0.72
C ALA A 78 -7.19 -8.94 0.43
N PRO A 79 -8.13 -9.89 0.21
CA PRO A 79 -9.56 -9.60 0.08
C PRO A 79 -10.23 -9.40 1.46
N VAL A 80 -9.74 -8.44 2.24
CA VAL A 80 -10.26 -8.11 3.59
C VAL A 80 -11.39 -7.08 3.55
N PRO A 81 -12.20 -6.94 4.63
CA PRO A 81 -13.24 -5.92 4.72
C PRO A 81 -12.70 -4.50 4.45
N PRO A 82 -13.48 -3.60 3.82
CA PRO A 82 -13.03 -2.25 3.47
C PRO A 82 -12.49 -1.47 4.67
N ARG A 83 -13.10 -1.60 5.85
CA ARG A 83 -12.62 -0.96 7.08
C ARG A 83 -11.18 -1.34 7.45
N LEU A 84 -10.77 -2.60 7.27
CA LEU A 84 -9.38 -2.99 7.55
C LEU A 84 -8.40 -2.37 6.54
N LYS A 85 -8.82 -2.23 5.26
CA LYS A 85 -8.03 -1.52 4.26
C LYS A 85 -7.89 -0.04 4.60
N GLU A 86 -8.95 0.61 5.09
CA GLU A 86 -8.88 2.00 5.59
C GLU A 86 -7.81 2.16 6.66
N TRP A 87 -7.80 1.28 7.65
CA TRP A 87 -6.80 1.31 8.72
C TRP A 87 -5.38 1.08 8.19
N ALA A 88 -5.21 0.18 7.21
CA ALA A 88 -3.92 0.00 6.55
C ALA A 88 -3.47 1.28 5.81
N TYR A 89 -4.38 1.92 5.05
CA TYR A 89 -4.08 3.18 4.39
C TYR A 89 -3.74 4.30 5.38
N ALA A 90 -4.49 4.42 6.49
CA ALA A 90 -4.23 5.39 7.54
C ALA A 90 -2.87 5.16 8.22
N GLY A 91 -2.53 3.91 8.53
CA GLY A 91 -1.22 3.54 9.10
C GLY A 91 -0.07 3.92 8.17
N PHE A 92 -0.20 3.67 6.86
CA PHE A 92 0.80 4.11 5.89
C PHE A 92 0.90 5.62 5.74
N ALA A 93 -0.22 6.35 5.82
CA ALA A 93 -0.22 7.81 5.83
C ALA A 93 0.60 8.36 7.00
N ILE A 94 0.36 7.83 8.21
CA ILE A 94 1.09 8.20 9.42
C ILE A 94 2.58 7.87 9.28
N ASN A 95 2.92 6.66 8.81
CA ASN A 95 4.31 6.25 8.60
C ASN A 95 5.04 7.17 7.59
N LEU A 96 4.41 7.49 6.46
CA LEU A 96 5.03 8.31 5.42
C LEU A 96 5.15 9.77 5.84
N GLY A 97 4.12 10.33 6.49
CA GLY A 97 4.19 11.67 7.07
C GLY A 97 5.26 11.77 8.16
N SER A 98 5.34 10.78 9.04
CA SER A 98 6.37 10.72 10.10
C SER A 98 7.77 10.59 9.52
N ALA A 99 7.95 9.85 8.43
CA ALA A 99 9.25 9.73 7.76
C ALA A 99 9.72 11.09 7.19
N ILE A 100 8.81 11.84 6.55
CA ILE A 100 9.12 13.20 6.06
C ILE A 100 9.49 14.12 7.24
N ILE A 101 8.69 14.11 8.30
CA ILE A 101 8.95 14.92 9.51
C ILE A 101 10.29 14.57 10.13
N ALA A 102 10.62 13.27 10.25
CA ALA A 102 11.87 12.81 10.85
C ALA A 102 13.09 13.33 10.08
N HIS A 103 13.10 13.18 8.74
CA HIS A 103 14.17 13.70 7.88
C HIS A 103 14.31 15.23 7.99
N LEU A 104 13.20 15.97 7.97
CA LEU A 104 13.23 17.43 8.12
C LEU A 104 13.73 17.86 9.50
N ALA A 105 13.39 17.13 10.57
CA ALA A 105 13.77 17.45 11.93
C ALA A 105 15.28 17.30 12.20
N VAL A 106 15.95 16.35 11.53
CA VAL A 106 17.41 16.18 11.61
C VAL A 106 18.17 16.98 10.55
N GLY A 107 17.47 17.72 9.70
CA GLY A 107 18.07 18.57 8.66
C GLY A 107 18.55 17.84 7.41
N ASP A 108 18.01 16.64 7.12
CA ASP A 108 18.36 15.90 5.91
C ASP A 108 17.85 16.61 4.64
N GLY A 109 18.58 16.44 3.54
CA GLY A 109 18.27 17.09 2.27
C GLY A 109 17.09 16.47 1.50
N PRO A 110 16.68 17.11 0.38
CA PRO A 110 15.60 16.63 -0.49
C PRO A 110 15.78 15.23 -1.05
N GLU A 111 17.01 14.77 -1.19
CA GLU A 111 17.34 13.40 -1.58
C GLU A 111 16.81 12.36 -0.59
N ALA A 112 16.72 12.70 0.71
CA ALA A 112 16.27 11.80 1.75
C ALA A 112 14.75 11.83 1.91
N TRP A 113 14.18 13.00 2.20
CA TRP A 113 12.72 13.12 2.37
C TRP A 113 11.95 12.98 1.04
N GLY A 114 12.59 13.24 -0.10
CA GLY A 114 11.99 13.12 -1.43
C GLY A 114 11.57 11.69 -1.76
N TRP A 115 12.30 10.68 -1.28
CA TRP A 115 11.90 9.28 -1.39
C TRP A 115 10.58 9.00 -0.64
N ALA A 116 10.45 9.51 0.59
CA ALA A 116 9.22 9.37 1.37
C ALA A 116 8.05 10.12 0.72
N ALA A 117 8.29 11.34 0.21
CA ALA A 117 7.29 12.13 -0.49
C ALA A 117 6.81 11.45 -1.78
N GLY A 118 7.73 10.93 -2.62
CA GLY A 118 7.40 10.19 -3.84
C GLY A 118 6.58 8.94 -3.54
N THR A 119 6.94 8.20 -2.49
CA THR A 119 6.13 7.05 -2.01
C THR A 119 4.74 7.50 -1.55
N GLY A 120 4.65 8.68 -0.91
CA GLY A 120 3.39 9.32 -0.51
C GLY A 120 2.46 9.62 -1.68
N VAL A 121 3.00 10.06 -2.82
CA VAL A 121 2.21 10.25 -4.04
C VAL A 121 1.64 8.92 -4.52
N LEU A 122 2.46 7.86 -4.54
CA LEU A 122 2.03 6.54 -4.97
C LEU A 122 0.95 5.94 -4.04
N TRP A 123 1.12 6.12 -2.72
CA TRP A 123 0.12 5.79 -1.70
C TRP A 123 -1.21 6.52 -1.96
N ALA A 124 -1.15 7.84 -2.17
CA ALA A 124 -2.35 8.66 -2.39
C ALA A 124 -3.09 8.20 -3.64
N LEU A 125 -2.37 7.97 -4.74
CA LEU A 125 -2.94 7.45 -5.98
C LEU A 125 -3.61 6.09 -5.77
N SER A 126 -2.96 5.16 -5.06
CA SER A 126 -3.55 3.84 -4.73
C SER A 126 -4.87 4.02 -3.98
N TYR A 127 -4.88 4.86 -2.95
CA TYR A 127 -6.06 5.11 -2.13
C TYR A 127 -7.21 5.77 -2.92
N PHE A 128 -6.92 6.79 -3.73
CA PHE A 128 -7.93 7.44 -4.55
C PHE A 128 -8.55 6.49 -5.58
N LEU A 129 -7.73 5.66 -6.24
CA LEU A 129 -8.21 4.65 -7.19
C LEU A 129 -9.01 3.55 -6.47
N TRP A 130 -8.59 3.14 -5.28
CA TRP A 130 -9.33 2.18 -4.47
C TRP A 130 -10.73 2.68 -4.11
N ARG A 131 -10.85 3.92 -3.62
CA ARG A 131 -12.14 4.55 -3.31
C ARG A 131 -13.06 4.64 -4.52
N ARG A 132 -12.50 4.90 -5.70
CA ARG A 132 -13.26 4.92 -6.96
C ARG A 132 -13.72 3.53 -7.42
N CYS A 133 -12.98 2.47 -7.06
CA CYS A 133 -13.32 1.09 -7.40
C CYS A 133 -14.26 0.42 -6.38
N LEU A 134 -14.49 1.05 -5.23
CA LEU A 134 -15.36 0.49 -4.18
C LEU A 134 -16.85 0.72 -4.54
N PRO A 135 -17.66 -0.34 -4.70
CA PRO A 135 -19.09 -0.17 -4.97
C PRO A 135 -19.79 0.49 -3.76
N SER A 136 -20.59 1.51 -4.00
CA SER A 136 -21.32 2.30 -2.97
C SER A 136 -22.20 1.48 -2.02
N ALA A 137 -22.49 0.22 -2.34
CA ALA A 137 -23.37 -0.67 -1.59
C ALA A 137 -22.75 -1.30 -0.32
N ARG A 138 -21.49 -1.03 0.02
CA ARG A 138 -20.79 -1.59 1.21
C ARG A 138 -20.49 -0.56 2.31
N LEU A 139 -21.24 0.54 2.34
CA LEU A 139 -21.07 1.64 3.31
C LEU A 139 -21.98 1.53 4.55
N ASN A 140 -22.76 0.46 4.69
CA ASN A 140 -23.61 0.21 5.86
C ASN A 140 -22.96 -0.79 6.81
#